data_AF-A0A5J4QT11-F1
#
_entry.id   AF-A0A5J4QT11-F1
#
_cell.length_a   1.000
_cell.length_b   1.000
_cell.length_c   1.000
_cell.angle_alpha   90.00
_cell.angle_beta   90.00
_cell.angle_gamma   90.00
#
_symmetry.space_group_name_H-M   'P 1'
#
loop_
_entity.id
_entity.type
_entity.pdbx_description
1 polymer ?
#
loop_
_entity_poly.entity_id
_entity_poly.type
_entity_poly.pdbx_seq_one_letter_code
_entity_poly.pdbx_strand_id
1 'polypeptide(L)'
;MNTDKMDISKVYTLFEEIKESLKQNNNNKPVESAQVDMTAVNTITERFENLIEEMRKPVKIDHQHIIDIGSSKVFFSLIGMCIVILILSFAIYNQRQTISQYRDNDLKYRYIKMQRQTTDENIYRLETLFEYSDSIAVIRKQVERYEHLVKEQAEKIERARQNVDEAEKLQREAELLKKNK
;
A
#
# COMPACT_ATOMS: atom_id res chain seq x y z
N MET A 1 -25.21 -7.99 -31.10
CA MET A 1 -23.95 -7.54 -31.74
C MET A 1 -24.33 -6.68 -32.93
N ASN A 2 -24.55 -5.38 -32.71
CA ASN A 2 -24.72 -4.41 -33.78
C ASN A 2 -23.50 -3.51 -33.71
N THR A 3 -22.54 -3.75 -34.60
CA THR A 3 -21.51 -2.77 -34.88
C THR A 3 -22.21 -1.64 -35.62
N ASP A 4 -22.45 -0.54 -34.94
CA ASP A 4 -22.86 0.72 -35.54
C ASP A 4 -21.65 1.22 -36.34
N LYS A 5 -21.40 0.53 -37.47
CA LYS A 5 -20.40 0.93 -38.43
C LYS A 5 -20.92 2.24 -38.99
N MET A 6 -20.27 3.31 -38.53
CA MET A 6 -20.11 4.60 -39.20
C MET A 6 -20.90 4.66 -40.49
N ASP A 7 -21.92 5.51 -40.54
CA ASP A 7 -22.75 5.71 -41.72
C ASP A 7 -21.94 6.51 -42.76
N ILE A 8 -20.85 5.91 -43.24
CA ILE A 8 -19.84 6.43 -44.17
C ILE A 8 -20.53 6.93 -45.44
N SER A 9 -21.69 6.33 -45.76
CA SER A 9 -22.60 6.76 -46.82
C SER A 9 -22.93 8.25 -46.73
N LYS A 10 -23.31 8.76 -45.54
CA LYS A 10 -23.71 10.17 -45.36
C LYS A 10 -22.54 11.16 -45.51
N VAL A 11 -21.35 10.76 -45.06
CA VAL A 11 -20.14 11.57 -45.23
C VAL A 11 -19.73 11.61 -46.70
N TYR A 12 -19.85 10.47 -47.39
CA TYR A 12 -19.50 10.36 -48.81
C TYR A 12 -20.49 11.13 -49.70
N THR A 13 -21.79 11.13 -49.36
CA THR A 13 -22.80 11.91 -50.10
C THR A 13 -22.55 13.41 -50.01
N LEU A 14 -22.21 13.92 -48.81
CA LEU A 14 -21.87 15.34 -48.65
C LEU A 14 -20.61 15.72 -49.43
N PHE A 15 -19.62 14.82 -49.48
CA PHE A 15 -18.40 15.05 -50.25
C PHE A 15 -18.66 15.11 -51.77
N GLU A 16 -19.49 14.21 -52.29
CA GLU A 16 -19.85 14.23 -53.72
C GLU A 16 -20.73 15.45 -54.06
N GLU A 17 -21.61 15.91 -53.17
CA GLU A 17 -22.39 17.14 -53.33
C GLU A 17 -21.50 18.40 -53.37
N ILE A 18 -20.45 18.45 -52.55
CA ILE A 18 -19.42 19.52 -52.60
C ILE A 18 -18.66 19.48 -53.93
N LYS A 19 -18.26 18.30 -54.37
CA LYS A 19 -17.52 18.12 -55.62
C LYS A 19 -18.35 18.51 -56.83
N GLU A 20 -19.65 18.23 -56.82
CA GLU A 20 -20.58 18.59 -57.89
C GLU A 20 -20.85 20.10 -57.93
N SER A 21 -21.06 20.74 -56.76
CA SER A 21 -21.22 22.19 -56.66
C SER A 21 -19.97 22.99 -57.10
N LEU A 22 -18.77 22.49 -56.80
CA LEU A 22 -17.50 23.07 -57.30
C LEU A 22 -17.31 22.89 -58.81
N LYS A 23 -17.84 21.81 -59.38
CA LYS A 23 -17.74 21.51 -60.81
C LYS A 23 -18.68 22.39 -61.64
N GLN A 24 -19.87 22.71 -61.14
CA GLN A 24 -20.79 23.65 -61.78
C GLN A 24 -20.22 25.07 -61.89
N ASN A 25 -19.36 25.49 -60.96
CA ASN A 25 -18.78 26.85 -60.96
C ASN A 25 -17.63 27.04 -61.99
N ASN A 26 -17.06 25.95 -62.54
CA ASN A 26 -15.79 25.99 -63.30
C ASN A 26 -15.92 25.91 -64.84
N ASN A 27 -17.13 25.93 -65.41
CA ASN A 27 -17.32 25.73 -66.86
C ASN A 27 -17.13 26.97 -67.75
N ASN A 28 -16.74 28.14 -67.22
CA ASN A 28 -16.40 29.34 -68.01
C ASN A 28 -15.02 29.89 -67.55
N LYS A 29 -14.00 29.95 -68.43
CA LYS A 29 -12.56 30.27 -68.15
C LYS A 29 -12.20 31.71 -68.62
N PRO A 30 -11.09 32.43 -68.22
CA PRO A 30 -10.02 32.19 -67.22
C PRO A 30 -9.76 33.33 -66.18
N VAL A 31 -9.14 32.97 -65.04
CA VAL A 31 -8.40 33.79 -64.03
C VAL A 31 -9.01 35.14 -63.59
N GLU A 32 -9.82 35.12 -62.53
CA GLU A 32 -9.84 36.15 -61.47
C GLU A 32 -10.48 35.55 -60.21
N SER A 33 -10.10 36.03 -59.02
CA SER A 33 -10.31 35.44 -57.70
C SER A 33 -11.68 34.76 -57.49
N ALA A 34 -11.63 33.49 -57.08
CA ALA A 34 -12.78 32.68 -56.70
C ALA A 34 -13.69 33.40 -55.70
N GLN A 35 -14.82 33.94 -56.17
CA GLN A 35 -15.91 34.31 -55.28
C GLN A 35 -16.72 33.04 -55.01
N VAL A 36 -16.16 32.23 -54.13
CA VAL A 36 -16.88 31.13 -53.50
C VAL A 36 -18.08 31.74 -52.77
N ASP A 37 -19.29 31.27 -53.07
CA ASP A 37 -20.48 31.69 -52.36
C ASP A 37 -20.37 31.26 -50.89
N MET A 38 -19.95 32.21 -50.04
CA MET A 38 -19.70 31.99 -48.63
C MET A 38 -20.96 31.52 -47.90
N THR A 39 -22.16 31.80 -48.42
CA THR A 39 -23.39 31.35 -47.77
C THR A 39 -23.59 29.84 -47.91
N ALA A 40 -23.33 29.27 -49.09
CA ALA A 40 -23.37 27.83 -49.32
C ALA A 40 -22.29 27.11 -48.53
N VAL A 41 -21.07 27.65 -48.48
CA VAL A 41 -19.96 27.07 -47.71
C VAL A 41 -20.26 27.09 -46.21
N ASN A 42 -20.76 28.19 -45.67
CA ASN A 42 -21.10 28.27 -44.24
C ASN A 42 -22.19 27.27 -43.86
N THR A 43 -23.19 27.08 -44.73
CA THR A 43 -24.27 26.10 -44.50
C THR A 43 -23.73 24.66 -44.46
N ILE A 44 -22.75 24.35 -45.29
CA ILE A 44 -22.10 23.02 -45.33
C ILE A 44 -21.19 22.84 -44.13
N THR A 45 -20.43 23.87 -43.75
CA THR A 45 -19.58 23.86 -42.55
C THR A 45 -20.41 23.62 -41.29
N GLU A 46 -21.56 24.29 -41.15
CA GLU A 46 -22.46 24.10 -40.01
C GLU A 46 -23.02 22.66 -39.95
N ARG A 47 -23.36 22.06 -41.10
CA ARG A 47 -23.78 20.65 -41.17
C ARG A 47 -22.65 19.70 -40.75
N PHE A 48 -21.42 20.00 -41.15
CA PHE A 48 -20.26 19.19 -40.80
C PHE A 48 -19.91 19.31 -39.31
N GLU A 49 -20.00 20.52 -38.75
CA GLU A 49 -19.83 20.79 -37.32
C GLU A 49 -20.88 20.05 -36.49
N ASN A 50 -22.15 20.05 -36.91
CA ASN A 50 -23.21 19.28 -36.25
C ASN A 50 -22.95 17.76 -36.25
N LEU A 51 -22.45 17.19 -37.35
CA LEU A 51 -22.04 15.77 -37.39
C LEU A 51 -20.85 15.48 -36.47
N ILE A 52 -19.88 16.39 -36.38
CA ILE A 52 -18.74 16.27 -35.48
C ILE A 52 -19.20 16.36 -34.01
N GLU A 53 -20.12 17.27 -33.68
CA GLU A 53 -20.68 17.39 -32.33
C GLU A 53 -21.50 16.16 -31.94
N GLU A 54 -22.26 15.59 -32.87
CA GLU A 54 -23.00 14.35 -32.65
C GLU A 54 -22.05 13.16 -32.41
N MET A 55 -20.95 13.07 -33.16
CA MET A 55 -19.89 12.07 -32.98
C MET A 55 -19.05 12.27 -31.71
N ARG A 56 -18.93 13.52 -31.24
CA ARG A 56 -18.16 13.88 -30.04
C ARG A 56 -18.88 13.51 -28.75
N LYS A 57 -20.17 13.14 -28.81
CA LYS A 57 -20.90 12.62 -27.65
C LYS A 57 -20.18 11.38 -27.12
N PRO A 58 -19.65 11.40 -25.88
CA PRO A 58 -18.83 10.31 -25.38
C PRO A 58 -19.69 9.05 -25.26
N VAL A 59 -19.29 8.00 -25.97
CA VAL A 59 -19.86 6.65 -25.79
C VAL A 59 -19.52 6.20 -24.38
N LYS A 60 -20.52 6.14 -23.50
CA LYS A 60 -20.37 5.56 -22.17
C LYS A 60 -20.19 4.05 -22.34
N ILE A 61 -18.98 3.57 -22.08
CA ILE A 61 -18.68 2.14 -22.08
C ILE A 61 -18.88 1.62 -20.66
N ASP A 62 -20.07 1.08 -20.40
CA ASP A 62 -20.38 0.43 -19.12
C ASP A 62 -19.71 -0.94 -19.07
N HIS A 63 -18.75 -1.11 -18.17
CA HIS A 63 -18.08 -2.38 -17.93
C HIS A 63 -18.91 -3.19 -16.95
N GLN A 64 -19.78 -4.07 -17.46
CA GLN A 64 -20.58 -4.97 -16.61
C GLN A 64 -19.87 -6.32 -16.44
N HIS A 65 -19.47 -6.64 -15.22
CA HIS A 65 -18.98 -7.98 -14.86
C HIS A 65 -20.16 -8.84 -14.40
N ILE A 66 -20.53 -9.84 -15.20
CA ILE A 66 -21.52 -10.85 -14.85
C ILE A 66 -20.77 -12.14 -14.53
N ILE A 67 -20.87 -12.61 -13.28
CA ILE A 67 -20.31 -13.89 -12.85
C ILE A 67 -21.47 -14.87 -12.79
N ASP A 68 -21.53 -15.80 -13.73
CA ASP A 68 -22.55 -16.85 -13.78
C ASP A 68 -22.04 -18.12 -13.07
N ILE A 69 -22.69 -18.50 -11.98
CA ILE A 69 -22.38 -19.71 -11.20
C ILE A 69 -23.41 -20.77 -11.57
N GLY A 70 -23.21 -21.40 -12.74
CA GLY A 70 -24.16 -22.39 -13.28
C GLY A 70 -24.21 -23.73 -12.55
N SER A 71 -23.30 -24.00 -11.60
CA SER A 71 -23.23 -25.28 -10.88
C SER A 71 -23.50 -25.11 -9.38
N SER A 72 -24.60 -25.70 -8.93
CA SER A 72 -25.00 -25.75 -7.51
C SER A 72 -23.88 -26.28 -6.60
N LYS A 73 -23.10 -27.26 -7.06
CA LYS A 73 -21.95 -27.81 -6.32
C LYS A 73 -20.85 -26.77 -6.09
N VAL A 74 -20.57 -25.94 -7.10
CA VAL A 74 -19.56 -24.87 -7.01
C VAL A 74 -20.03 -23.77 -6.07
N PHE A 75 -21.32 -23.43 -6.11
CA PHE A 75 -21.92 -22.46 -5.19
C PHE A 75 -21.79 -22.88 -3.72
N PHE A 76 -22.16 -24.12 -3.37
CA PHE A 76 -22.00 -24.62 -2.01
C PHE A 76 -20.53 -24.76 -1.60
N SER A 77 -19.64 -25.14 -2.52
CA SER A 77 -18.19 -25.18 -2.28
C SER A 77 -17.65 -23.78 -1.95
N LEU A 78 -18.07 -22.76 -2.70
CA LEU A 78 -17.67 -21.38 -2.47
C LEU A 78 -18.17 -20.87 -1.11
N ILE A 79 -19.42 -21.18 -0.74
CA ILE A 79 -19.95 -20.89 0.59
C ILE A 79 -19.14 -21.59 1.68
N GLY A 80 -18.83 -22.87 1.50
CA GLY A 80 -18.01 -23.65 2.43
C GLY A 80 -16.63 -23.03 2.63
N MET A 81 -15.96 -22.64 1.54
CA MET A 81 -14.68 -21.93 1.58
C MET A 81 -14.78 -20.60 2.34
N CYS A 82 -15.81 -19.80 2.09
CA CYS A 82 -16.04 -18.55 2.82
C CYS A 82 -16.22 -18.80 4.33
N ILE A 83 -16.99 -19.82 4.72
CA ILE A 83 -17.18 -20.18 6.14
C ILE A 83 -15.85 -20.58 6.78
N VAL A 84 -15.04 -21.40 6.12
CA VAL A 84 -13.71 -21.80 6.63
C VAL A 84 -12.80 -20.58 6.81
N ILE A 85 -12.77 -19.67 5.83
CA ILE A 85 -11.98 -18.42 5.92
C ILE A 85 -12.44 -17.57 7.11
N LEU A 86 -13.75 -17.47 7.37
CA LEU A 86 -14.28 -16.74 8.51
C LEU A 86 -13.88 -17.38 9.84
N ILE A 87 -13.94 -18.71 9.95
CA ILE A 87 -13.50 -19.45 11.14
C ILE A 87 -12.00 -19.22 11.41
N LEU A 88 -11.17 -19.34 10.37
CA LEU A 88 -9.73 -19.09 10.49
C LEU A 88 -9.44 -17.64 10.88
N SER A 89 -10.16 -16.68 10.30
CA SER A 89 -10.02 -15.26 10.64
C SER A 89 -10.38 -15.00 12.10
N PHE A 90 -11.45 -15.61 12.60
CA PHE A 90 -11.84 -15.52 14.00
C PHE A 90 -10.81 -16.17 14.94
N ALA A 91 -10.27 -17.34 14.56
CA ALA A 91 -9.22 -18.01 15.32
C ALA A 91 -7.95 -17.14 15.41
N ILE A 92 -7.51 -16.55 14.29
CA ILE A 92 -6.36 -15.64 14.25
C ILE A 92 -6.63 -14.38 15.09
N TYR A 93 -7.83 -13.83 15.03
CA TYR A 93 -8.22 -12.67 15.84
C TYR A 93 -8.08 -12.94 17.34
N ASN A 94 -8.64 -14.06 17.81
CA ASN A 94 -8.52 -14.47 19.21
C ASN A 94 -7.06 -14.72 19.60
N GLN A 95 -6.29 -15.38 18.71
CA GLN A 95 -4.87 -15.63 18.96
C GLN A 95 -4.07 -14.33 19.07
N ARG A 96 -4.35 -13.33 18.24
CA ARG A 96 -3.69 -12.01 18.31
C ARG A 96 -3.95 -11.32 19.64
N GLN A 97 -5.17 -11.42 20.17
CA GLN A 97 -5.50 -10.85 21.48
C GLN A 97 -4.65 -11.50 22.58
N THR A 98 -4.59 -12.82 22.61
CA THR A 98 -3.79 -13.57 23.59
C THR A 98 -2.30 -13.28 23.46
N ILE A 99 -1.77 -13.21 22.24
CA ILE A 99 -0.36 -12.85 21.99
C ILE A 99 -0.04 -11.45 22.50
N SER A 100 -0.95 -10.47 22.30
CA SER A 100 -0.72 -9.12 22.82
C SER A 100 -0.66 -9.12 24.34
N GLN A 101 -1.58 -9.83 25.00
CA GLN A 101 -1.59 -9.96 26.46
C GLN A 101 -0.29 -10.59 27.00
N TYR A 102 0.23 -11.64 26.35
CA TYR A 102 1.51 -12.23 26.77
C TYR A 102 2.68 -11.26 26.61
N ARG A 103 2.71 -10.50 25.52
CA ARG A 103 3.75 -9.48 25.29
C ARG A 103 3.69 -8.35 26.31
N ASP A 104 2.49 -7.92 26.67
CA ASP A 104 2.30 -6.86 27.65
C ASP A 104 2.65 -7.35 29.07
N ASN A 105 2.28 -8.58 29.41
CA ASN A 105 2.65 -9.22 30.68
C ASN A 105 4.18 -9.43 30.81
N ASP A 106 4.85 -9.84 29.74
CA ASP A 106 6.32 -9.92 29.71
C ASP A 106 6.96 -8.56 29.98
N LEU A 107 6.44 -7.50 29.35
CA LEU A 107 6.96 -6.15 29.57
C LEU A 107 6.70 -5.66 31.01
N LYS A 108 5.52 -5.93 31.58
CA LYS A 108 5.19 -5.66 32.99
C LYS A 108 6.20 -6.36 33.92
N TYR A 109 6.46 -7.65 33.69
CA TYR A 109 7.42 -8.42 34.48
C TYR A 109 8.83 -7.84 34.43
N ARG A 110 9.34 -7.53 33.22
CA ARG A 110 10.66 -6.92 33.06
C ARG A 110 10.76 -5.55 33.73
N TYR A 111 9.70 -4.75 33.65
CA TYR A 111 9.64 -3.45 34.32
C TYR A 111 9.68 -3.58 35.85
N ILE A 112 8.89 -4.50 36.44
CA ILE A 112 8.93 -4.77 37.89
C ILE A 112 10.33 -5.23 38.31
N LYS A 113 10.95 -6.12 37.53
CA LYS A 113 12.32 -6.60 37.78
C LYS A 113 13.34 -5.47 37.74
N MET A 114 13.16 -4.48 36.86
CA MET A 114 13.99 -3.27 36.82
C MET A 114 13.79 -2.40 38.06
N GLN A 115 12.55 -2.22 38.54
CA GLN A 115 12.24 -1.34 39.67
C GLN A 115 12.80 -1.82 41.02
N ARG A 116 13.12 -3.11 41.16
CA ARG A 116 13.66 -3.78 42.37
C ARG A 116 12.78 -3.71 43.63
N GLN A 117 11.74 -2.87 43.65
CA GLN A 117 10.78 -2.73 44.74
C GLN A 117 9.37 -2.93 44.21
N THR A 118 8.67 -3.89 44.79
CA THR A 118 7.29 -4.22 44.44
C THR A 118 6.38 -3.75 45.57
N THR A 119 5.90 -2.52 45.45
CA THR A 119 4.87 -1.96 46.34
C THR A 119 3.52 -2.05 45.65
N ASP A 120 2.45 -2.30 46.40
CA ASP A 120 1.09 -2.40 45.86
C ASP A 120 0.69 -1.15 45.05
N GLU A 121 1.08 0.05 45.52
CA GLU A 121 0.86 1.31 44.81
C GLU A 121 1.57 1.35 43.45
N ASN A 122 2.80 0.84 43.36
CA ASN A 122 3.55 0.81 42.10
C ASN A 122 2.95 -0.19 41.10
N ILE A 123 2.42 -1.32 41.58
CA ILE A 123 1.68 -2.28 40.74
C ILE A 123 0.42 -1.61 40.19
N TYR A 124 -0.37 -0.95 41.04
CA TYR A 124 -1.59 -0.28 40.61
C TYR A 124 -1.33 0.81 39.56
N ARG A 125 -0.30 1.64 39.79
CA ARG A 125 0.14 2.67 38.83
C ARG A 125 0.63 2.05 37.52
N LEU A 126 1.32 0.91 37.59
CA LEU A 126 1.76 0.19 36.40
C LEU A 126 0.57 -0.33 35.58
N GLU A 127 -0.46 -0.86 36.22
CA GLU A 127 -1.67 -1.30 35.53
C GLU A 127 -2.35 -0.14 34.81
N THR A 128 -2.48 1.00 35.49
CA THR A 128 -3.04 2.24 34.90
C THR A 128 -2.23 2.70 33.67
N LEU A 129 -0.90 2.58 33.70
CA LEU A 129 -0.04 2.91 32.57
C LEU A 129 -0.22 1.95 31.39
N PHE A 130 -0.66 0.72 31.60
CA PHE A 130 -0.90 -0.23 30.51
C PHE A 130 -2.30 -0.07 29.88
N GLU A 131 -3.18 0.75 30.46
CA GLU A 131 -4.44 1.14 29.82
C GLU A 131 -4.21 2.07 28.62
N TYR A 132 -3.13 2.86 28.63
CA TYR A 132 -2.79 3.82 27.57
C TYR A 132 -1.62 3.30 26.71
N SER A 133 -1.78 3.32 25.39
CA SER A 133 -0.76 2.80 24.45
C SER A 133 0.56 3.59 24.46
N ASP A 134 0.49 4.89 24.71
CA ASP A 134 1.66 5.77 24.67
C ASP A 134 2.63 5.48 25.83
N SER A 135 2.10 5.19 27.02
CA SER A 135 2.88 4.80 28.18
C SER A 135 3.56 3.46 28.00
N ILE A 136 2.95 2.50 27.29
CA ILE A 136 3.60 1.21 26.97
C ILE A 136 4.88 1.45 26.16
N ALA A 137 4.86 2.38 25.20
CA ALA A 137 6.04 2.71 24.41
C ALA A 137 7.16 3.34 25.26
N VAL A 138 6.78 4.20 26.23
CA VAL A 138 7.73 4.80 27.18
C VAL A 138 8.33 3.74 28.09
N ILE A 139 7.51 2.86 28.68
CA ILE A 139 7.94 1.75 29.54
C ILE A 139 8.91 0.83 28.79
N ARG A 140 8.59 0.47 27.54
CA ARG A 140 9.45 -0.34 26.69
C ARG A 140 10.85 0.27 26.54
N LYS A 141 10.92 1.55 26.18
CA LYS A 141 12.21 2.26 26.06
C LYS A 141 12.97 2.34 27.39
N GLN A 142 12.27 2.47 28.52
CA GLN A 142 12.92 2.48 29.83
C GLN A 142 13.54 1.12 30.15
N VAL A 143 12.77 0.03 29.99
CA VAL A 143 13.24 -1.35 30.19
C VAL A 143 14.42 -1.66 29.28
N GLU A 144 14.32 -1.37 27.99
CA GLU A 144 15.39 -1.63 27.01
C GLU A 144 16.70 -0.90 27.38
N ARG A 145 16.62 0.37 27.81
CA ARG A 145 17.81 1.11 28.27
C ARG A 145 18.43 0.48 29.51
N TYR A 146 17.61 0.09 30.49
CA TYR A 146 18.12 -0.55 31.70
C TYR A 146 18.79 -1.90 31.38
N GLU A 147 18.16 -2.75 30.57
CA GLU A 147 18.72 -4.04 30.17
C GLU A 147 20.05 -3.86 29.43
N HIS A 148 20.15 -2.86 28.56
CA HIS A 148 21.40 -2.52 27.88
C HIS A 148 22.50 -2.10 28.86
N LEU A 149 22.19 -1.21 29.81
CA LEU A 149 23.15 -0.74 30.81
C LEU A 149 23.61 -1.86 31.76
N VAL A 150 22.72 -2.77 32.12
CA VAL A 150 23.06 -3.95 32.94
C VAL A 150 23.99 -4.88 32.17
N LYS A 151 23.70 -5.11 30.89
CA LYS A 151 24.54 -5.94 30.02
C LYS A 151 25.95 -5.35 29.87
N GLU A 152 26.03 -4.05 29.58
CA GLU A 152 27.32 -3.36 29.42
C GLU A 152 28.17 -3.40 30.71
N GLN A 153 27.53 -3.23 31.87
CA GLN A 153 28.22 -3.36 33.16
C GLN A 153 28.71 -4.79 33.40
N ALA A 154 27.89 -5.80 33.11
CA ALA A 154 28.29 -7.19 33.25
C ALA A 154 29.49 -7.53 32.34
N GLU A 155 29.48 -7.05 31.09
CA GLU A 155 30.60 -7.22 30.16
C GLU A 155 31.88 -6.51 30.62
N LYS A 156 31.77 -5.32 31.22
CA LYS A 156 32.93 -4.60 31.80
C LYS A 156 33.52 -5.35 33.00
N ILE A 157 32.66 -5.87 33.87
CA ILE A 157 33.09 -6.67 35.03
C ILE A 157 33.79 -7.95 34.57
N GLU A 158 33.24 -8.64 33.57
CA GLU A 158 33.83 -9.87 33.04
C GLU A 158 35.20 -9.61 32.40
N ARG A 159 35.32 -8.54 31.60
CA ARG A 159 36.62 -8.12 31.04
C ARG A 159 37.63 -7.76 32.12
N ALA A 160 37.21 -7.05 33.16
CA ALA A 160 38.08 -6.73 34.29
C ALA A 160 38.58 -8.00 34.99
N ARG A 161 37.71 -9.00 35.17
CA ARG A 161 38.07 -10.29 35.76
C ARG A 161 39.09 -11.04 34.90
N GLN A 162 38.86 -11.14 33.59
CA GLN A 162 39.79 -11.78 32.66
C GLN A 162 41.18 -11.13 32.68
N ASN A 163 41.23 -9.79 32.68
CA ASN A 163 42.50 -9.06 32.74
C ASN A 163 43.26 -9.29 34.06
N VAL A 164 42.54 -9.42 35.19
CA VAL A 164 43.15 -9.76 36.49
C VAL A 164 43.71 -11.17 36.47
N ASP A 165 42.96 -12.14 35.96
CA ASP A 165 43.39 -13.53 35.86
C ASP A 165 44.64 -13.67 34.96
N GLU A 166 44.71 -12.92 33.85
CA GLU A 166 45.88 -12.85 32.99
C GLU A 166 47.09 -12.19 33.67
N ALA A 167 46.89 -11.08 34.38
CA ALA A 167 47.94 -10.39 35.12
C ALA A 167 48.54 -11.28 36.22
N GLU A 168 47.71 -11.99 36.97
CA GLU A 168 48.17 -12.95 37.99
C GLU A 168 48.96 -14.11 37.39
N LYS A 169 48.58 -14.58 36.19
CA LYS A 169 49.32 -15.64 35.50
C LYS A 169 50.70 -15.13 35.05
N LEU A 170 50.76 -13.95 34.44
CA LEU A 170 52.02 -13.32 34.03
C LEU A 170 52.93 -13.03 35.22
N GLN A 171 52.38 -12.59 36.35
CA GLN A 171 53.15 -12.38 37.57
C GLN A 171 53.77 -13.68 38.09
N ARG A 172 52.99 -14.78 38.13
CA ARG A 172 53.51 -16.10 38.52
C ARG A 172 54.62 -16.59 37.58
N GLU A 173 54.46 -16.42 36.27
CA GLU A 173 55.50 -16.78 35.30
C GLU A 173 56.79 -15.96 35.50
N ALA A 174 56.68 -14.66 35.76
CA ALA A 174 57.82 -13.80 36.04
C ALA A 174 58.55 -14.18 37.34
N GLU A 175 57.83 -14.53 38.40
CA GLU A 175 58.40 -15.00 39.67
C GLU A 175 59.14 -16.33 39.51
N LEU A 176 58.59 -17.28 38.73
CA LEU A 176 59.25 -18.55 38.40
C LEU A 176 60.56 -18.32 37.63
N LEU A 177 60.54 -17.45 36.62
CA LEU A 177 61.74 -17.11 35.84
C LEU A 177 62.82 -16.45 36.69
N LYS A 178 62.45 -15.60 37.66
CA LYS A 178 63.38 -14.95 38.57
C LYS A 178 64.05 -15.92 39.55
N LYS A 179 63.35 -17.00 39.93
CA LYS A 179 63.89 -18.03 40.85
C LYS A 179 64.83 -19.03 40.17
N ASN A 180 64.74 -19.17 38.85
CA ASN A 180 65.56 -20.09 38.05
C ASN A 180 66.85 -19.45 37.49
N LYS A 181 67.23 -18.26 37.98
CA LYS A 181 68.42 -17.50 37.58
C LYS A 181 69.29 -17.23 38.80
#